data_AF-A0A538LP15-F1
#
_entry.id   AF-A0A538LP15-F1
#
_cell.length_a   1.000
_cell.length_b   1.000
_cell.length_c   1.000
_cell.angle_alpha   90.00
_cell.angle_beta   90.00
_cell.angle_gamma   90.00
#
_symmetry.space_group_name_H-M   'P 1'
#
loop_
_entity.id
_entity.type
_entity.pdbx_description
1 polymer ?
#
loop_
_entity_poly.entity_id
_entity_poly.type
_entity_poly.pdbx_seq_one_letter_code
_entity_poly.pdbx_strand_id
1 'polypeptide(L)' 'MTDGHLLFVWKTSGYELREQHGDAPAVGAEVEQDGEPLRVTKVAASPLPGDRRMCAYLVRG' A
#
# COMPACT_ATOMS: atom_id res chain seq x y z
N MET A 1 15.20 -12.33 1.68
CA MET A 1 15.35 -11.07 0.94
C MET A 1 13.95 -10.67 0.55
N THR A 2 13.37 -9.67 1.21
CA THR A 2 12.00 -9.27 0.90
C THR A 2 12.06 -8.26 -0.23
N ASP A 3 11.77 -8.72 -1.45
CA ASP A 3 11.37 -7.81 -2.52
C ASP A 3 10.20 -6.97 -1.98
N GLY A 4 10.31 -5.66 -2.08
CA GLY A 4 9.42 -4.72 -1.40
C GLY A 4 7.93 -4.89 -1.73
N HIS A 5 7.09 -4.09 -1.11
CA HIS A 5 5.65 -4.05 -1.37
C HIS A 5 5.23 -2.71 -1.97
N LEU A 6 4.00 -2.65 -2.47
CA LEU A 6 3.34 -1.43 -2.89
C LEU A 6 2.35 -0.95 -1.83
N LEU A 7 2.21 0.36 -1.70
CA LEU A 7 1.10 1.01 -1.04
C LEU A 7 0.20 1.64 -2.11
N PHE A 8 -1.06 1.25 -2.13
CA PHE A 8 -2.10 1.92 -2.93
C PHE A 8 -2.71 3.03 -2.09
N VAL A 9 -2.36 4.27 -2.41
CA VAL A 9 -2.83 5.48 -1.72
C VAL A 9 -3.95 6.11 -2.55
N TRP A 10 -5.18 6.06 -2.05
CA TRP A 10 -6.29 6.77 -2.68
C TRP A 10 -6.22 8.28 -2.38
N LYS A 11 -6.41 9.11 -3.41
CA LYS A 11 -6.48 10.58 -3.32
C LYS A 11 -7.72 11.06 -4.07
N THR A 12 -8.19 12.27 -3.77
CA THR A 12 -9.32 12.87 -4.51
C THR A 12 -9.03 13.08 -6.00
N SER A 13 -7.76 13.21 -6.37
CA SER A 13 -7.29 13.32 -7.76
C SER A 13 -7.03 11.97 -8.46
N GLY A 14 -7.17 10.84 -7.76
CA GLY A 14 -6.89 9.51 -8.30
C GLY A 14 -6.24 8.58 -7.28
N TYR A 15 -5.19 7.88 -7.69
CA TYR A 15 -4.42 7.03 -6.78
C TYR A 15 -2.93 7.10 -7.11
N GLU A 16 -2.12 6.75 -6.12
CA GLU A 16 -0.69 6.56 -6.28
C GLU A 16 -0.29 5.16 -5.80
N LEU A 17 0.70 4.59 -6.48
CA LEU A 17 1.39 3.39 -6.04
C LEU A 17 2.76 3.80 -5.53
N ARG A 18 3.06 3.48 -4.27
CA ARG A 18 4.33 3.82 -3.64
C ARG A 18 5.06 2.56 -3.25
N GLU A 19 6.31 2.44 -3.67
CA GLU A 19 7.14 1.30 -3.33
C GLU A 19 7.71 1.46 -1.92
N GLN A 20 7.74 0.37 -1.17
CA GLN A 20 8.27 0.29 0.18
C GLN A 20 9.10 -0.96 0.34
N HIS A 21 10.10 -0.92 1.21
CA HIS A 21 10.92 -2.08 1.53
C HIS A 21 10.25 -2.98 2.56
N GLY A 22 10.57 -4.28 2.51
CA GLY A 22 10.03 -5.25 3.46
C GLY A 22 8.63 -5.72 3.11
N ASP A 23 8.06 -6.50 4.03
CA ASP A 23 6.74 -7.12 3.85
C ASP A 23 5.62 -6.08 3.91
N ALA A 24 4.53 -6.34 3.19
CA ALA A 24 3.34 -5.51 3.25
C ALA A 24 2.73 -5.53 4.66
N PRO A 25 2.38 -4.36 5.25
CA PRO A 25 1.71 -4.31 6.54
C PRO A 25 0.36 -5.04 6.49
N ALA A 26 0.00 -5.71 7.58
CA ALA A 26 -1.23 -6.48 7.68
C ALA A 26 -2.49 -5.58 7.63
N VAL A 27 -3.62 -6.17 7.27
CA VAL A 27 -4.93 -5.50 7.36
C VAL A 27 -5.17 -5.00 8.78
N GLY A 28 -5.62 -3.76 8.90
CA GLY A 28 -5.87 -3.08 10.17
C GLY A 28 -4.68 -2.28 10.70
N ALA A 29 -3.46 -2.50 10.19
CA ALA A 29 -2.28 -1.72 10.56
C ALA A 29 -2.40 -0.26 10.09
N GLU A 30 -1.74 0.64 10.81
CA GLU A 30 -1.61 2.05 10.47
C GLU A 30 -0.25 2.31 9.83
N VAL A 31 -0.24 3.12 8.76
CA VAL A 31 0.94 3.50 8.00
C VAL A 31 0.86 5.00 7.73
N GLU A 32 1.90 5.74 8.06
CA GLU A 32 1.96 7.17 7.77
C GLU A 32 2.31 7.39 6.30
N GLN A 33 1.52 8.20 5.58
CA GLN A 33 1.77 8.62 4.20
C GLN A 33 1.41 10.10 4.05
N ASP A 34 2.30 10.89 3.45
CA ASP A 34 2.12 12.34 3.30
C ASP A 34 1.88 13.08 4.64
N GLY A 35 2.44 12.55 5.74
CA GLY A 35 2.25 13.10 7.08
C GLY A 35 0.90 12.78 7.72
N GLU A 36 0.11 11.88 7.11
CA GLU A 36 -1.21 11.48 7.60
C GLU A 36 -1.23 9.97 7.91
N PRO A 37 -1.84 9.54 9.03
CA PRO A 37 -2.03 8.13 9.31
C PRO A 37 -3.11 7.56 8.40
N LEU A 38 -2.77 6.49 7.67
CA LEU A 38 -3.71 5.73 6.85
C LEU A 38 -3.79 4.30 7.34
N ARG A 39 -4.97 3.68 7.18
CA ARG A 39 -5.21 2.30 7.61
C ARG A 39 -5.21 1.34 6.44
N VAL A 40 -4.55 0.18 6.61
CA VAL A 40 -4.61 -0.91 5.64
C VAL A 40 -5.99 -1.57 5.71
N THR A 41 -6.70 -1.61 4.60
CA THR A 41 -8.02 -2.26 4.48
C THR A 41 -7.97 -3.59 3.76
N LYS A 42 -6.98 -3.77 2.88
CA LYS A 42 -6.81 -4.97 2.07
C LYS A 42 -5.34 -5.13 1.70
N VAL A 43 -4.86 -6.36 1.65
CA VAL A 43 -3.56 -6.72 1.07
C VAL A 43 -3.81 -7.73 -0.05
N ALA A 44 -3.34 -7.44 -1.26
CA ALA A 44 -3.53 -8.29 -2.46
C ALA A 44 -2.33 -8.15 -3.41
N ALA A 45 -2.32 -8.90 -4.52
CA ALA A 45 -1.27 -8.75 -5.54
C ALA A 45 -1.27 -7.34 -6.16
N SER A 46 -0.11 -6.91 -6.68
CA SER A 46 0.05 -5.65 -7.40
C SER A 46 -1.00 -5.48 -8.51
N PRO A 47 -1.59 -4.29 -8.68
CA PRO A 47 -2.47 -3.99 -9.81
C PRO A 47 -1.69 -3.75 -11.12
N LEU A 48 -0.35 -3.70 -11.07
CA LEU A 48 0.49 -3.52 -12.26
C LEU A 48 0.67 -4.86 -12.99
N PRO A 49 0.47 -4.92 -14.32
CA PRO A 49 0.65 -6.14 -15.08
C PRO A 49 2.06 -6.75 -14.90
N GLY A 50 2.10 -8.02 -14.50
CA GLY A 50 3.35 -8.77 -14.34
C GLY A 50 4.14 -8.48 -13.06
N ASP A 51 3.73 -7.50 -12.25
CA ASP A 51 4.34 -7.23 -10.95
C ASP A 51 3.80 -8.24 -9.92
N ARG A 52 4.70 -8.94 -9.25
CA ARG A 52 4.38 -10.00 -8.28
C ARG A 52 4.40 -9.52 -6.83
N ARG A 53 4.73 -8.25 -6.58
CA ARG A 53 4.77 -7.68 -5.23
C ARG A 53 3.38 -7.64 -4.61
N MET A 54 3.33 -7.74 -3.29
CA MET A 54 2.11 -7.47 -2.54
C MET A 54 1.82 -5.98 -2.51
N CYS A 55 0.54 -5.63 -2.48
CA CYS A 55 0.04 -4.27 -2.46
C CYS A 55 -0.94 -4.10 -1.29
N ALA A 56 -0.65 -3.17 -0.39
CA ALA A 56 -1.51 -2.79 0.71
C ALA A 56 -2.37 -1.58 0.30
N TYR A 57 -3.68 -1.71 0.42
CA TYR A 57 -4.66 -0.70 0.06
C TYR A 57 -5.02 0.14 1.27
N LEU A 58 -4.79 1.44 1.15
CA LEU A 58 -4.89 2.38 2.24
C LEU A 58 -6.14 3.24 2.13
N VAL A 59 -6.75 3.52 3.27
CA VAL A 59 -7.85 4.49 3.42
C VAL A 59 -7.51 5.47 4.52
N ARG A 60 -8.07 6.68 4.42
CA ARG A 60 -8.14 7.59 5.57
C ARG A 60 -9.12 7.02 6.59
N GLY A 61 -8.75 7.09 7.87
CA GLY A 61 -9.62 6.75 8.99
C GLY A 61 -10.82 7.70 9.09
#